data_AF-K1GEP2-F1
#
_entry.id   AF-K1GEP2-F1
#
_cell.length_a   1.000
_cell.length_b   1.000
_cell.length_c   1.000
_cell.angle_alpha   90.00
_cell.angle_beta   90.00
_cell.angle_gamma   90.00
#
_symmetry.space_group_name_H-M   'P 1'
#
loop_
_entity.id
_entity.type
_entity.pdbx_description
1 polymer ?
#
loop_
_entity_poly.entity_id
_entity_poly.type
_entity_poly.pdbx_seq_one_letter_code
_entity_poly.pdbx_strand_id
1 'polypeptide(L)'
;MFKRIIVLSLILATAIYANDEAEVRLNESVITAQNFKTTVRNTASNVTIVTAKDIEEKGAQNLVDALRMVPGVMVKNYYGNITFDIGGYSSVHAERNSIITYDGVRISSKEATNIPISSIERVEVIPNGGGILYGDGANGGVINILSKIFMEKIAIKKFQEM
;
A
#
# COMPACT_ATOMS: atom_id res chain seq x y z
N MET A 1 -1.82 57.09 -30.32
CA MET A 1 -0.75 56.25 -29.75
C MET A 1 -1.19 55.46 -28.51
N PHE A 2 -1.88 56.08 -27.54
CA PHE A 2 -2.35 55.44 -26.30
C PHE A 2 -3.18 54.15 -26.45
N LYS A 3 -4.05 54.05 -27.47
CA LYS A 3 -4.86 52.84 -27.69
C LYS A 3 -4.03 51.58 -27.98
N ARG A 4 -2.86 51.73 -28.63
CA ARG A 4 -1.96 50.60 -28.94
C ARG A 4 -1.22 50.10 -27.69
N ILE A 5 -0.94 51.01 -26.74
CA ILE A 5 -0.27 50.70 -25.48
C ILE A 5 -1.21 49.91 -24.55
N ILE A 6 -2.49 50.27 -24.52
CA ILE A 6 -3.51 49.56 -23.73
C ILE A 6 -3.70 48.13 -24.24
N VAL A 7 -3.74 47.93 -25.56
CA VAL A 7 -3.87 46.58 -26.14
C VAL A 7 -2.64 45.72 -25.85
N LEU A 8 -1.43 46.29 -25.91
CA LEU A 8 -0.20 45.56 -25.55
C LEU A 8 -0.17 45.16 -24.07
N SER A 9 -0.61 46.05 -23.18
CA SER A 9 -0.67 45.79 -21.74
C SER A 9 -1.65 44.67 -21.39
N LEU A 10 -2.75 44.55 -22.13
CA LEU A 10 -3.76 43.52 -21.89
C LEU A 10 -3.25 42.13 -22.31
N ILE A 11 -2.48 42.06 -23.41
CA ILE A 11 -1.87 40.83 -23.89
C ILE A 11 -0.77 40.35 -22.92
N LEU A 12 0.03 41.29 -22.40
CA LEU A 12 1.09 40.96 -21.44
C LEU A 12 0.54 40.42 -20.11
N ALA A 13 -0.63 40.89 -19.67
CA ALA A 13 -1.29 40.39 -18.47
C ALA A 13 -1.75 38.93 -18.62
N THR A 14 -2.21 38.51 -19.81
CA THR A 14 -2.64 37.12 -20.04
C THR A 14 -1.49 36.11 -20.07
N ALA A 15 -0.26 36.54 -20.42
CA ALA A 15 0.91 35.67 -20.43
C ALA A 15 1.40 35.31 -19.02
N ILE A 16 1.09 36.13 -18.01
CA ILE A 16 1.46 35.88 -16.60
C ILE A 16 0.57 34.81 -15.97
N TYR A 17 -0.66 34.62 -16.47
CA TYR A 17 -1.60 33.59 -16.01
C TYR A 17 -1.48 32.24 -16.75
N ALA A 18 -0.45 32.06 -17.58
CA ALA A 18 -0.06 30.73 -18.05
C ALA A 18 0.60 30.00 -16.89
N ASN A 19 -0.24 29.51 -15.98
CA ASN A 19 0.16 28.68 -14.86
C ASN A 19 0.80 27.43 -15.47
N ASP A 20 2.08 27.22 -15.18
CA ASP A 20 2.76 25.96 -15.41
C ASP A 20 2.00 24.93 -14.57
N GLU A 21 1.05 24.21 -15.20
CA GLU A 21 0.41 23.06 -14.59
C GLU A 21 1.53 22.04 -14.40
N ALA A 22 2.27 22.16 -13.30
CA ALA A 22 3.22 21.17 -12.88
C ALA A 22 2.45 19.85 -12.87
N GLU A 23 2.70 19.00 -13.86
CA GLU A 23 2.09 17.67 -13.94
C GLU A 23 2.31 17.03 -12.57
N VAL A 24 1.26 16.93 -11.76
CA VAL A 24 1.31 16.23 -10.49
C VAL A 24 1.37 14.76 -10.84
N ARG A 25 2.59 14.28 -11.10
CA ARG A 25 2.87 12.88 -11.32
C ARG A 25 2.77 12.18 -9.97
N LEU A 26 1.62 11.57 -9.73
CA LEU A 26 1.44 10.66 -8.61
C LEU A 26 2.46 9.54 -8.74
N ASN A 27 3.28 9.36 -7.70
CA ASN A 27 4.26 8.28 -7.66
C ASN A 27 3.55 6.94 -7.84
N GLU A 28 3.98 6.19 -8.85
CA GLU A 28 3.37 4.91 -9.18
C GLU A 28 3.80 3.86 -8.15
N SER A 29 2.83 3.34 -7.39
CA SER A 29 3.13 2.28 -6.43
C SER A 29 3.14 0.93 -7.12
N VAL A 30 4.27 0.22 -7.00
CA VAL A 30 4.47 -1.11 -7.57
C VAL A 30 4.10 -2.14 -6.52
N ILE A 31 3.12 -2.99 -6.82
CA ILE A 31 2.73 -4.10 -5.95
C ILE A 31 3.64 -5.30 -6.21
N THR A 32 4.03 -5.97 -5.12
CA THR A 32 4.86 -7.20 -5.19
C THR A 32 4.01 -8.46 -5.09
N ALA A 33 2.74 -8.31 -4.71
CA ALA A 33 1.83 -9.41 -4.43
C ALA A 33 1.47 -10.35 -5.59
N GLN A 34 1.77 -10.01 -6.86
CA GLN A 34 1.34 -10.81 -8.02
C GLN A 34 2.39 -11.75 -8.60
N ASN A 35 3.48 -12.09 -7.90
CA ASN A 35 4.65 -12.83 -8.44
C ASN A 35 5.38 -12.15 -9.62
N PHE A 36 4.77 -11.13 -10.23
CA PHE A 36 5.35 -10.18 -11.16
C PHE A 36 5.03 -8.77 -10.65
N LYS A 37 6.00 -7.85 -10.75
CA LYS A 37 5.80 -6.45 -10.40
C LYS A 37 4.77 -5.84 -11.36
N THR A 38 3.59 -5.49 -10.85
CA THR A 38 2.60 -4.68 -11.56
C THR A 38 2.32 -3.41 -10.77
N THR A 39 1.79 -2.39 -11.40
CA THR A 39 1.49 -1.13 -10.74
C THR A 39 0.08 -1.20 -10.16
N VAL A 40 -0.22 -0.44 -9.10
CA VAL A 40 -1.59 -0.39 -8.53
C VAL A 40 -2.63 -0.04 -9.62
N ARG A 41 -2.23 0.73 -10.64
CA ARG A 41 -3.09 1.10 -11.77
C ARG A 41 -3.35 -0.06 -12.75
N ASN A 42 -2.41 -0.99 -12.86
CA ASN A 42 -2.43 -2.08 -13.83
C ASN A 42 -2.84 -3.43 -13.22
N THR A 43 -3.22 -3.46 -11.94
CA THR A 43 -3.78 -4.65 -11.28
C THR A 43 -5.31 -4.65 -11.37
N ALA A 44 -5.88 -5.85 -11.58
CA ALA A 44 -7.33 -6.06 -11.53
C ALA A 44 -7.91 -6.05 -10.09
N SER A 45 -7.05 -6.03 -9.06
CA SER A 45 -7.44 -6.04 -7.65
C SER A 45 -7.28 -4.67 -6.99
N ASN A 46 -8.23 -4.30 -6.14
CA ASN A 46 -8.17 -3.06 -5.35
C ASN A 46 -7.14 -3.19 -4.22
N VAL A 47 -5.89 -2.77 -4.44
CA VAL A 47 -4.83 -2.89 -3.43
C VAL A 47 -4.71 -1.62 -2.60
N THR A 48 -4.80 -1.74 -1.28
CA THR A 48 -4.44 -0.64 -0.37
C THR A 48 -3.01 -0.81 0.08
N ILE A 49 -2.23 0.27 0.04
CA ILE A 49 -0.82 0.26 0.43
C ILE A 49 -0.63 1.24 1.57
N VAL A 50 0.00 0.77 2.65
CA VAL A 50 0.42 1.57 3.79
C VAL A 50 1.94 1.56 3.81
N THR A 51 2.55 2.67 3.42
CA THR A 51 4.02 2.82 3.36
C THR A 51 4.62 3.14 4.72
N ALA A 52 5.94 2.98 4.86
CA ALA A 52 6.67 3.39 6.06
C ALA A 52 6.43 4.88 6.38
N LYS A 53 6.30 5.72 5.35
CA LYS A 53 5.94 7.13 5.50
C LYS A 53 4.53 7.29 6.08
N ASP A 54 3.54 6.56 5.56
CA ASP A 54 2.17 6.61 6.09
C ASP A 54 2.10 6.15 7.55
N ILE A 55 2.89 5.14 7.91
CA ILE A 55 3.01 4.62 9.28
C ILE A 55 3.55 5.71 10.22
N GLU A 56 4.62 6.39 9.79
CA GLU A 56 5.26 7.47 10.55
C GLU A 56 4.33 8.68 10.71
N GLU A 57 3.76 9.17 9.61
CA GLU A 57 2.89 10.35 9.60
C GLU A 57 1.63 10.16 10.46
N LYS A 58 1.11 8.93 10.54
CA LYS A 58 -0.06 8.59 11.36
C LYS A 58 0.30 8.16 12.78
N GLY A 59 1.59 8.09 13.12
CA GLY A 59 2.06 7.73 14.47
C GLY A 59 1.76 6.29 14.88
N ALA A 60 1.65 5.36 13.92
CA ALA A 60 1.39 3.95 14.21
C ALA A 60 2.61 3.30 14.89
N GLN A 61 2.42 2.72 16.07
CA GLN A 61 3.53 2.18 16.87
C GLN A 61 3.79 0.70 16.63
N ASN A 62 2.85 0.00 16.00
CA ASN A 62 2.93 -1.43 15.73
C ASN A 62 2.09 -1.77 14.49
N LEU A 63 2.19 -3.02 14.02
CA LEU A 63 1.45 -3.48 12.84
C LEU A 63 -0.07 -3.42 13.03
N VAL A 64 -0.57 -3.64 14.25
CA VAL A 64 -2.01 -3.56 14.55
C VAL A 64 -2.54 -2.16 14.31
N ASP A 65 -1.84 -1.15 14.81
CA ASP A 65 -2.20 0.25 14.59
C ASP A 65 -2.18 0.57 13.10
N ALA A 66 -1.15 0.12 12.39
CA ALA A 66 -1.04 0.35 10.96
C ALA A 66 -2.21 -0.27 10.16
N LEU A 67 -2.58 -1.51 10.49
CA LEU A 67 -3.66 -2.23 9.83
C LEU A 67 -5.06 -1.71 10.16
N ARG A 68 -5.27 -1.12 11.34
CA ARG A 68 -6.53 -0.44 11.69
C ARG A 68 -6.83 0.77 10.81
N MET A 69 -5.82 1.35 10.17
CA MET A 69 -5.97 2.48 9.26
C MET A 69 -6.42 2.05 7.86
N VAL A 70 -6.40 0.74 7.58
CA VAL A 70 -6.76 0.18 6.27
C VAL A 70 -8.26 -0.06 6.22
N PRO A 71 -9.00 0.55 5.28
CA PRO A 71 -10.42 0.30 5.12
C PRO A 71 -10.71 -1.19 4.88
N GLY A 72 -11.72 -1.72 5.58
CA GLY A 72 -12.14 -3.11 5.44
C GLY A 72 -11.28 -4.13 6.21
N VAL A 73 -10.17 -3.70 6.83
CA VAL A 73 -9.41 -4.55 7.77
C VAL A 73 -9.97 -4.36 9.18
N MET A 74 -10.28 -5.47 9.83
CA MET A 74 -10.67 -5.52 11.23
C MET A 74 -9.62 -6.28 12.03
N VAL A 75 -9.22 -5.69 13.16
CA VAL A 75 -8.34 -6.35 14.12
C VAL A 75 -9.18 -6.81 15.30
N LYS A 76 -9.24 -8.12 15.51
CA LYS A 76 -9.95 -8.74 16.64
C LYS A 76 -8.92 -9.23 17.65
N ASN A 77 -9.20 -9.03 18.93
CA ASN A 77 -8.35 -9.52 20.02
C ASN A 77 -9.19 -10.40 20.94
N TYR A 78 -8.88 -11.70 20.96
CA TYR A 78 -9.52 -12.68 21.83
C TYR A 78 -8.51 -13.17 22.88
N TYR A 79 -8.61 -12.61 24.10
CA TYR A 79 -7.74 -12.97 25.23
C TYR A 79 -6.24 -12.89 24.91
N GLY A 80 -5.81 -11.87 24.17
CA GLY A 80 -4.43 -11.68 23.74
C GLY A 80 -4.08 -12.31 22.40
N ASN A 81 -4.99 -13.07 21.79
CA ASN A 81 -4.81 -13.60 20.43
C ASN A 81 -5.36 -12.59 19.42
N ILE A 82 -4.45 -11.90 18.75
CA ILE A 82 -4.78 -10.93 17.71
C ILE A 82 -4.99 -11.67 16.39
N THR A 83 -6.09 -11.36 15.71
CA THR A 83 -6.42 -11.87 14.38
C THR A 83 -6.80 -10.71 13.47
N PHE A 84 -6.43 -10.84 12.20
CA PHE A 84 -6.74 -9.87 11.16
C PHE A 84 -7.77 -10.46 10.22
N ASP A 85 -8.83 -9.70 9.96
CA ASP A 85 -9.93 -10.10 9.10
C ASP A 85 -10.16 -9.02 8.04
N ILE A 86 -10.32 -9.43 6.79
CA ILE A 86 -10.63 -8.52 5.68
C ILE A 86 -12.06 -8.80 5.24
N GLY A 87 -12.88 -7.74 5.17
CA GLY A 87 -14.20 -7.82 4.54
C GLY A 87 -15.35 -8.33 5.41
N GLY A 88 -15.21 -8.37 6.74
CA GLY A 88 -16.38 -8.58 7.60
C GLY A 88 -16.65 -10.02 8.04
N TYR A 89 -15.74 -10.97 7.81
CA TYR A 89 -16.02 -12.38 8.08
C TYR A 89 -16.00 -12.65 9.60
N SER A 90 -17.18 -12.55 10.19
CA SER A 90 -17.47 -12.63 11.63
C SER A 90 -17.23 -14.01 12.28
N SER A 91 -16.59 -14.97 11.60
CA SER A 91 -16.49 -16.33 12.12
C SER A 91 -15.27 -16.54 13.01
N VAL A 92 -15.35 -17.57 13.85
CA VAL A 92 -14.25 -18.24 14.58
C VAL A 92 -13.13 -18.73 13.63
N HIS A 93 -13.25 -18.48 12.32
CA HIS A 93 -12.33 -18.87 11.26
C HIS A 93 -11.77 -17.65 10.51
N ALA A 94 -11.80 -16.44 11.09
CA ALA A 94 -11.15 -15.25 10.52
C ALA A 94 -9.68 -15.53 10.11
N GLU A 95 -8.95 -16.29 10.93
CA GLU A 95 -7.58 -16.75 10.61
C GLU A 95 -7.49 -17.64 9.35
N ARG A 96 -8.59 -18.30 8.98
CA ARG A 96 -8.67 -19.12 7.76
C ARG A 96 -9.20 -18.35 6.56
N ASN A 97 -9.52 -17.07 6.73
CA ASN A 97 -10.15 -16.28 5.69
C ASN A 97 -9.21 -15.21 5.12
N SER A 98 -8.17 -14.83 5.83
CA SER A 98 -7.13 -13.91 5.34
C SER A 98 -5.76 -14.54 5.46
N ILE A 99 -4.96 -14.45 4.40
CA ILE A 99 -3.55 -14.89 4.42
C ILE A 99 -2.67 -13.71 4.81
N ILE A 100 -1.68 -13.96 5.67
CA ILE A 100 -0.66 -12.98 6.01
C ILE A 100 0.67 -13.50 5.47
N THR A 101 1.38 -12.66 4.72
CA THR A 101 2.73 -12.96 4.25
C THR A 101 3.72 -11.92 4.75
N TYR A 102 4.94 -12.36 5.02
CA TYR A 102 6.09 -11.51 5.28
C TYR A 102 7.18 -11.85 4.25
N ASP A 103 7.53 -10.89 3.41
CA ASP A 103 8.48 -11.06 2.31
C ASP A 103 8.17 -12.27 1.41
N GLY A 104 6.87 -12.50 1.17
CA GLY A 104 6.35 -13.60 0.35
C GLY A 104 6.16 -14.93 1.08
N VAL A 105 6.56 -15.04 2.35
CA VAL A 105 6.39 -16.26 3.16
C VAL A 105 5.15 -16.15 4.04
N ARG A 106 4.28 -17.15 4.02
CA ARG A 106 3.07 -17.19 4.88
C ARG A 106 3.46 -17.30 6.35
N ILE A 107 2.86 -16.46 7.18
CA ILE A 107 3.08 -16.42 8.63
C ILE A 107 1.74 -16.36 9.39
N SER A 108 1.78 -16.67 10.68
CA SER A 108 0.64 -16.51 11.58
C SER A 108 0.42 -15.06 12.01
N SER A 109 -0.79 -14.73 12.47
CA SER A 109 -1.09 -13.40 13.05
C SER A 109 -0.17 -13.08 14.24
N LYS A 110 0.18 -14.08 15.06
CA LYS A 110 1.08 -13.92 16.21
C LYS A 110 2.49 -13.52 15.78
N GLU A 111 3.03 -14.19 14.76
CA GLU A 111 4.32 -13.82 14.18
C GLU A 111 4.26 -12.41 13.59
N ALA A 112 3.18 -12.08 12.87
CA ALA A 112 2.99 -10.77 12.26
C ALA A 112 2.99 -9.65 13.31
N THR A 113 2.30 -9.83 14.44
CA THR A 113 2.26 -8.84 15.53
C THR A 113 3.61 -8.61 16.21
N ASN A 114 4.56 -9.54 16.08
CA ASN A 114 5.90 -9.43 16.65
C ASN A 114 6.90 -8.74 15.70
N ILE A 115 6.50 -8.43 14.46
CA ILE A 115 7.37 -7.72 13.51
C ILE A 115 7.57 -6.28 14.01
N PRO A 116 8.83 -5.83 14.20
CA PRO A 116 9.09 -4.44 14.54
C PRO A 116 8.57 -3.50 13.46
N ILE A 117 7.73 -2.53 13.83
CA ILE A 117 7.15 -1.60 12.85
C ILE A 117 8.22 -0.83 12.05
N SER A 118 9.37 -0.59 12.66
CA SER A 118 10.51 0.10 12.05
C SER A 118 11.20 -0.67 10.94
N SER A 119 11.05 -2.01 10.88
CA SER A 119 11.63 -2.85 9.82
C SER A 119 10.74 -2.95 8.58
N ILE A 120 9.48 -2.53 8.68
CA ILE A 120 8.49 -2.59 7.60
C ILE A 120 8.71 -1.43 6.63
N GLU A 121 8.78 -1.75 5.34
CA GLU A 121 8.81 -0.76 4.25
C GLU A 121 7.40 -0.39 3.82
N ARG A 122 6.53 -1.40 3.65
CA ARG A 122 5.10 -1.19 3.43
C ARG A 122 4.29 -2.44 3.71
N VAL A 123 2.99 -2.25 3.91
CA VAL A 123 1.99 -3.31 3.98
C VAL A 123 1.03 -3.14 2.79
N GLU A 124 0.87 -4.20 2.01
CA GLU A 124 -0.06 -4.29 0.89
C GLU A 124 -1.27 -5.12 1.33
N VAL A 125 -2.47 -4.58 1.26
CA VAL A 125 -3.72 -5.28 1.60
C VAL A 125 -4.55 -5.46 0.34
N ILE A 126 -4.89 -6.71 0.06
CA ILE A 126 -5.63 -7.14 -1.12
C ILE A 126 -6.93 -7.79 -0.63
N PRO A 127 -8.07 -7.10 -0.70
CA PRO A 127 -9.35 -7.63 -0.29
C PRO A 127 -9.93 -8.58 -1.34
N ASN A 128 -10.73 -9.53 -0.89
CA ASN A 128 -11.60 -10.41 -1.68
C ASN A 128 -10.88 -11.11 -2.85
N GLY A 129 -9.72 -11.71 -2.58
CA GLY A 129 -8.92 -12.38 -3.61
C GLY A 129 -7.55 -12.81 -3.11
N GLY A 130 -6.84 -13.57 -3.95
CA GLY A 130 -5.49 -14.05 -3.67
C GLY A 130 -5.34 -15.56 -3.67
N GLY A 131 -6.43 -16.35 -3.72
CA GLY A 131 -6.36 -17.81 -3.68
C GLY A 131 -5.51 -18.44 -4.77
N ILE A 132 -5.47 -17.84 -5.97
CA ILE A 132 -4.64 -18.30 -7.09
C ILE A 132 -3.13 -18.15 -6.79
N LEU A 133 -2.74 -17.06 -6.11
CA LEU A 133 -1.35 -16.70 -5.88
C LEU A 133 -0.83 -17.16 -4.52
N TYR A 134 -1.71 -17.20 -3.52
CA TYR A 134 -1.38 -17.43 -2.11
C TYR A 134 -1.98 -18.73 -1.55
N GLY A 135 -2.83 -19.41 -2.32
CA GLY A 135 -3.41 -20.70 -1.97
C GLY A 135 -4.67 -20.61 -1.10
N ASP A 136 -5.02 -21.74 -0.48
CA ASP A 136 -6.24 -21.88 0.31
C ASP A 136 -6.27 -20.94 1.54
N GLY A 137 -7.44 -20.35 1.78
CA GLY A 137 -7.70 -19.44 2.89
C GLY A 137 -7.51 -17.94 2.60
N ALA A 138 -7.37 -17.52 1.33
CA ALA A 138 -7.35 -16.11 0.91
C ALA A 138 -8.73 -15.57 0.47
N ASN A 139 -9.82 -16.13 1.00
CA ASN A 139 -11.18 -15.78 0.57
C ASN A 139 -11.55 -14.32 0.91
N GLY A 140 -11.22 -13.88 2.12
CA GLY A 140 -11.35 -12.48 2.56
C GLY A 140 -10.22 -11.59 2.03
N GLY A 141 -9.03 -12.16 1.79
CA GLY A 141 -7.93 -11.44 1.16
C GLY A 141 -6.55 -11.84 1.62
N VAL A 142 -5.59 -10.96 1.33
CA VAL A 142 -4.17 -11.11 1.68
C VAL A 142 -3.63 -9.82 2.31
N ILE A 143 -2.87 -9.98 3.38
CA ILE A 143 -2.04 -8.94 4.01
C ILE A 143 -0.59 -9.29 3.73
N ASN A 144 0.05 -8.57 2.81
CA ASN A 144 1.43 -8.78 2.43
C ASN A 144 2.34 -7.71 3.05
N ILE A 145 3.21 -8.13 3.96
CA ILE A 145 4.14 -7.27 4.68
C ILE A 145 5.49 -7.36 3.99
N LEU A 146 6.06 -6.21 3.64
CA LEU A 146 7.35 -6.13 2.97
C LEU A 146 8.34 -5.40 3.86
N SER A 147 9.48 -6.02 4.12
CA SER A 147 10.56 -5.44 4.92
C SER A 147 11.45 -4.53 4.08
N LYS A 148 12.08 -3.56 4.76
CA LYS A 148 13.09 -2.66 4.16
C LYS A 148 14.22 -3.44 3.51
N ILE A 149 14.73 -4.45 4.22
CA ILE A 149 15.82 -5.31 3.75
C ILE A 149 15.42 -6.07 2.48
N PHE A 150 14.20 -6.61 2.44
CA PHE A 150 13.72 -7.34 1.26
C PHE A 150 13.59 -6.43 0.05
N MET A 151 13.05 -5.23 0.23
CA MET A 151 12.91 -4.25 -0.83
C MET A 151 14.26 -3.76 -1.36
N GLU A 152 15.25 -3.59 -0.49
CA GLU A 152 16.63 -3.27 -0.87
C GLU A 152 17.26 -4.40 -1.71
N LYS A 153 17.12 -5.66 -1.28
CA LYS A 153 17.59 -6.83 -2.04
C LYS A 153 16.97 -6.91 -3.44
N ILE A 154 15.67 -6.64 -3.53
CA ILE A 154 14.95 -6.59 -4.81
C ILE A 154 15.50 -5.47 -5.71
N ALA A 155 15.82 -4.31 -5.15
CA ALA A 155 16.38 -3.18 -5.89
C ALA A 155 17.79 -3.51 -6.43
N ILE A 156 18.64 -4.13 -5.61
CA ILE A 156 20.00 -4.54 -5.99
C ILE A 156 19.96 -5.58 -7.11
N LYS A 157 19.13 -6.63 -6.96
CA LYS A 157 19.01 -7.68 -7.99
C LYS A 157 18.58 -7.10 -9.35
N LYS A 158 17.65 -6.13 -9.36
CA LYS A 158 17.23 -5.44 -10.59
C LYS A 158 18.39 -4.71 -11.26
N PHE A 159 19.27 -4.07 -10.48
CA PHE A 159 20.43 -3.35 -11.02
C PHE A 159 21.47 -4.30 -11.63
N GLN A 160 21.61 -5.52 -11.11
CA GLN A 160 22.54 -6.52 -11.64
C GLN A 160 22.05 -7.24 -12.90
N GLU A 161 20.73 -7.22 -13.16
CA GLU A 161 20.10 -7.83 -14.34
C GLU A 161 19.91 -6.83 -15.51
N MET A 162 20.34 -5.56 -15.33
CA MET A 162 20.37 -4.51 -16.36
C MET A 162 21.78 -4.34 -16.93
#